data_AF-A0A3D0Q7K3-F1
#
_entry.id   AF-A0A3D0Q7K3-F1
#
_cell.length_a   1.000
_cell.length_b   1.000
_cell.length_c   1.000
_cell.angle_alpha   90.00
_cell.angle_beta   90.00
_cell.angle_gamma   90.00
#
_symmetry.space_group_name_H-M   'P 1'
#
loop_
_entity.id
_entity.type
_entity.pdbx_description
1 polymer ?
#
loop_
_entity_poly.entity_id
_entity_poly.type
_entity_poly.pdbx_seq_one_letter_code
_entity_poly.pdbx_strand_id
1 'polypeptide(L)'
;MQDYIQRGRMQVATILDKFINEQALPGSGVEETGFWQGFEAILDEFVGQNKALLNTRDELQAKIDDYHKAGNSPTGAQYKLFLQEIGYLQPEPEDFSIETDNVDAEMATMAGPQLVVPINNARYALNAANARWGSLYDALYGTDVISTDGGAEISKTFNPVRGEKVIQTAREWLNTMLPLSTGTHQQAVSYTIDGNNIAVKLADGDVATLADSSQWQGYQGSADAPTALLFVHNGLHFEIQIDDSHPIGKTDPAGVKDILVEAALTTIMDCEDSVAAVDAEDKTLVYSNWLGLMKGTLSIEMQKGDKTFERKMNPDREYTSPTGAGLTLSGRSLMFVRNVGHLMTNDAILFDGEEVPEGIMDGVITSLIAKHDLLGNSSFKNTRTGSIYIVKPKMHGPDEVAFSNALFGRIEEVVGLEPFTLKMGIMDEERRTSVNLKACIAAAKQRTVFINTGFLDRTGDEIHTSMLAGPFADKASLKAMKWIQAYEKANVSTGLACGLSGKAQIGKGMWPIPDQMAQMMEAKIGHPKSGANTAWVPSPTAATLHALHYHQVDVFGLQKELASERFDGIDDIITLPLLEDPSSLTEQQIQREVDNNVQGIL
;
A
#
# COMPACT_ATOMS: atom_id res chain seq x y z
N MET A 1 6.54 21.13 -28.36
CA MET A 1 7.58 20.70 -29.32
C MET A 1 8.69 20.14 -28.47
N GLN A 2 8.92 18.82 -28.53
CA GLN A 2 9.83 18.10 -27.63
C GLN A 2 11.23 18.13 -28.24
N ASP A 3 12.15 18.82 -27.57
CA ASP A 3 13.56 18.87 -27.96
C ASP A 3 14.32 17.72 -27.27
N TYR A 4 15.23 17.07 -27.97
CA TYR A 4 16.01 15.94 -27.47
C TYR A 4 17.51 16.25 -27.32
N ILE A 5 18.14 15.66 -26.31
CA ILE A 5 19.58 15.61 -26.10
C ILE A 5 20.09 14.21 -26.45
N GLN A 6 21.11 14.12 -27.29
CA GLN A 6 21.72 12.84 -27.68
C GLN A 6 22.62 12.31 -26.55
N ARG A 7 22.36 11.08 -26.10
CA ARG A 7 23.14 10.34 -25.10
C ARG A 7 23.46 8.93 -25.64
N GLY A 8 24.59 8.77 -26.32
CA GLY A 8 24.91 7.50 -27.00
C GLY A 8 23.90 7.21 -28.12
N ARG A 9 23.26 6.03 -28.13
CA ARG A 9 22.11 5.73 -29.01
C ARG A 9 20.76 6.26 -28.52
N MET A 10 20.70 6.82 -27.31
CA MET A 10 19.48 7.39 -26.77
C MET A 10 19.28 8.85 -27.21
N GLN A 11 18.03 9.25 -27.34
CA GLN A 11 17.59 10.63 -27.44
C GLN A 11 16.68 10.90 -26.24
N VAL A 12 17.13 11.74 -25.31
CA VAL A 12 16.42 12.01 -24.06
C VAL A 12 15.76 13.39 -24.16
N ALA A 13 14.47 13.49 -23.85
CA ALA A 13 13.77 14.76 -23.83
C ALA A 13 14.51 15.76 -22.93
N THR A 14 14.70 16.99 -23.41
CA THR A 14 15.57 17.99 -22.78
C THR A 14 15.16 18.30 -21.34
N ILE A 15 13.86 18.29 -21.05
CA ILE A 15 13.35 18.52 -19.69
C ILE A 15 13.78 17.40 -18.73
N LEU A 16 13.71 16.15 -19.18
CA LEU A 16 14.09 14.98 -18.40
C LEU A 16 15.62 14.89 -18.24
N ASP A 17 16.37 15.12 -19.32
CA ASP A 17 17.84 15.16 -19.27
C ASP A 17 18.32 16.21 -18.27
N LYS A 18 17.80 17.43 -18.33
CA LYS A 18 18.16 18.49 -17.38
C LYS A 18 17.78 18.13 -15.94
N PHE A 19 16.58 17.60 -15.71
CA PHE A 19 16.18 17.16 -14.38
C PHE A 19 17.15 16.10 -13.82
N ILE A 20 17.49 15.09 -14.60
CA ILE A 20 18.40 14.02 -14.16
C ILE A 20 19.79 14.58 -13.86
N ASN A 21 20.38 15.36 -14.76
CA ASN A 21 21.76 15.85 -14.61
C ASN A 21 21.91 16.96 -13.57
N GLU A 22 20.93 17.86 -13.46
CA GLU A 22 21.01 19.03 -12.59
C GLU A 22 20.39 18.81 -11.21
N GLN A 23 19.52 17.81 -11.03
CA GLN A 23 18.78 17.61 -9.78
C GLN A 23 18.92 16.21 -9.17
N ALA A 24 18.78 15.14 -9.97
CA ALA A 24 18.81 13.76 -9.46
C ALA A 24 20.22 13.18 -9.31
N LEU A 25 21.13 13.39 -10.26
CA LEU A 25 22.51 12.91 -10.16
C LEU A 25 23.30 13.62 -9.04
N PRO A 26 23.20 14.96 -8.84
CA PRO A 26 23.99 15.66 -7.83
C PRO A 26 23.73 15.16 -6.40
N GLY A 27 24.76 14.56 -5.80
CA GLY A 27 24.72 13.96 -4.45
C GLY A 27 24.43 12.47 -4.42
N SER A 28 24.05 11.84 -5.55
CA SER A 28 23.79 10.39 -5.63
C SER A 28 25.05 9.51 -5.59
N GLY A 29 26.23 10.12 -5.74
CA GLY A 29 27.49 9.40 -5.87
C GLY A 29 27.63 8.58 -7.17
N VAL A 30 26.70 8.73 -8.12
CA VAL A 30 26.76 8.13 -9.46
C VAL A 30 27.37 9.15 -10.42
N GLU A 31 28.34 8.72 -11.24
CA GLU A 31 28.96 9.58 -12.25
C GLU A 31 28.06 9.67 -13.50
N GLU A 32 27.92 10.87 -14.07
CA GLU A 32 26.99 11.16 -15.17
C GLU A 32 27.24 10.28 -16.40
N THR A 33 28.49 10.17 -16.85
CA THR A 33 28.86 9.38 -18.03
C THR A 33 28.55 7.91 -17.81
N GLY A 34 28.93 7.36 -16.65
CA GLY A 34 28.64 5.99 -16.25
C GLY A 34 27.15 5.70 -16.12
N PHE A 35 26.36 6.64 -15.58
CA PHE A 35 24.91 6.53 -15.51
C PHE A 35 24.29 6.37 -16.91
N TRP A 36 24.59 7.30 -17.83
CA TRP A 36 23.99 7.27 -19.17
C TRP A 36 24.45 6.08 -20.00
N GLN A 37 25.73 5.69 -19.92
CA GLN A 37 26.23 4.48 -20.57
C GLN A 37 25.58 3.21 -20.00
N GLY A 38 25.41 3.15 -18.68
CA GLY A 38 24.74 2.05 -18.00
C GLY A 38 23.26 1.95 -18.37
N PHE A 39 22.57 3.08 -18.48
CA PHE A 39 21.18 3.12 -18.92
C PHE A 39 21.05 2.65 -20.38
N GLU A 40 21.91 3.11 -21.28
CA GLU A 40 21.93 2.62 -22.67
C GLU A 40 22.16 1.10 -22.74
N ALA A 41 23.07 0.56 -21.91
CA ALA A 41 23.33 -0.88 -21.85
C ALA A 41 22.12 -1.68 -21.33
N ILE A 42 21.40 -1.17 -20.34
CA ILE A 42 20.12 -1.75 -19.88
C ILE A 42 19.12 -1.83 -21.04
N LEU A 43 18.99 -0.75 -21.82
CA LEU A 43 18.05 -0.75 -22.95
C LEU A 43 18.44 -1.78 -24.02
N ASP A 44 19.73 -1.87 -24.35
CA ASP A 44 20.24 -2.88 -25.29
C ASP A 44 19.89 -4.31 -24.88
N GLU A 45 20.04 -4.60 -23.59
CA GLU A 45 19.83 -5.94 -23.04
C GLU A 45 18.34 -6.29 -22.88
N PHE A 46 17.52 -5.35 -22.39
CA PHE A 46 16.18 -5.65 -21.89
C PHE A 46 15.04 -5.26 -22.83
N VAL A 47 15.22 -4.34 -23.79
CA VAL A 47 14.12 -3.92 -24.69
C VAL A 47 13.64 -5.08 -25.55
N GLY A 48 14.55 -5.88 -26.12
CA GLY A 48 14.18 -7.05 -26.92
C GLY A 48 13.45 -8.12 -26.11
N GLN A 49 13.89 -8.35 -24.86
CA GLN A 49 13.27 -9.31 -23.94
C GLN A 49 11.86 -8.86 -23.52
N ASN A 50 11.68 -7.58 -23.19
CA ASN A 50 10.38 -7.00 -22.86
C ASN A 50 9.37 -7.21 -24.02
N LYS A 51 9.76 -6.87 -25.26
CA LYS A 51 8.92 -7.08 -26.45
C LYS A 51 8.54 -8.56 -26.63
N ALA A 52 9.46 -9.48 -26.39
CA ALA A 52 9.19 -10.92 -26.48
C ALA A 52 8.19 -11.40 -25.42
N LEU A 53 8.24 -10.86 -24.20
CA LEU A 53 7.26 -11.15 -23.14
C LEU A 53 5.87 -10.66 -23.54
N LEU A 54 5.76 -9.44 -24.07
CA LEU A 54 4.48 -8.90 -24.55
C LEU A 54 3.90 -9.75 -25.70
N ASN A 55 4.73 -10.15 -26.67
CA ASN A 55 4.30 -11.08 -27.73
C ASN A 55 3.79 -12.42 -27.14
N THR A 56 4.40 -12.90 -26.07
CA THR A 56 3.96 -14.13 -25.39
C THR A 56 2.57 -13.96 -24.75
N ARG A 57 2.23 -12.75 -24.25
CA ARG A 57 0.87 -12.45 -23.78
C ARG A 57 -0.13 -12.59 -24.93
N ASP A 58 0.15 -11.95 -26.06
CA ASP A 58 -0.72 -11.98 -27.25
C ASP A 58 -0.89 -13.40 -27.80
N GLU A 59 0.18 -14.17 -27.89
CA GLU A 59 0.14 -15.55 -28.37
C GLU A 59 -0.72 -16.47 -27.50
N LEU A 60 -0.66 -16.31 -26.17
CA LEU A 60 -1.48 -17.09 -25.26
C LEU A 60 -2.94 -16.66 -25.31
N GLN A 61 -3.21 -15.35 -25.36
CA GLN A 61 -4.58 -14.85 -25.50
C GLN A 61 -5.22 -15.38 -26.79
N ALA A 62 -4.50 -15.34 -27.92
CA ALA A 62 -4.98 -15.87 -29.19
C ALA A 62 -5.32 -17.37 -29.12
N LYS A 63 -4.50 -18.18 -28.42
CA LYS A 63 -4.78 -19.60 -28.21
C LYS A 63 -6.04 -19.81 -27.37
N ILE A 64 -6.23 -19.03 -26.30
CA ILE A 64 -7.43 -19.11 -25.43
C ILE A 64 -8.68 -18.68 -26.22
N ASP A 65 -8.59 -17.61 -26.99
CA ASP A 65 -9.65 -17.15 -27.89
C ASP A 65 -10.07 -18.26 -28.86
N ASP A 66 -9.11 -18.89 -29.53
CA ASP A 66 -9.38 -19.95 -30.51
C ASP A 66 -9.95 -21.21 -29.85
N TYR A 67 -9.53 -21.53 -28.63
CA TYR A 67 -10.13 -22.60 -27.83
C TYR A 67 -11.63 -22.35 -27.58
N HIS A 68 -12.01 -21.13 -27.21
CA HIS A 68 -13.41 -20.79 -26.96
C HIS A 68 -14.24 -20.66 -28.25
N LYS A 69 -13.69 -20.08 -29.33
CA LYS A 69 -14.36 -20.03 -30.66
C LYS A 69 -14.69 -21.41 -31.20
N ALA A 70 -13.87 -22.43 -30.89
CA ALA A 70 -14.12 -23.81 -31.27
C ALA A 70 -15.29 -24.47 -30.49
N GLY A 71 -15.91 -23.77 -29.53
CA GLY A 71 -17.03 -24.27 -28.73
C GLY A 71 -16.61 -25.28 -27.66
N ASN A 72 -15.31 -25.31 -27.31
CA ASN A 72 -14.83 -26.19 -26.25
C ASN A 72 -15.37 -25.75 -24.88
N SER A 73 -15.48 -26.71 -23.95
CA SER A 73 -15.98 -26.42 -22.62
C SER A 73 -15.06 -25.41 -21.90
N PRO A 74 -15.61 -24.31 -21.36
CA PRO A 74 -14.83 -23.27 -20.69
C PRO A 74 -14.46 -23.62 -19.23
N THR A 75 -14.74 -24.84 -18.78
CA THR A 75 -14.54 -25.24 -17.38
C THR A 75 -14.14 -26.71 -17.26
N GLY A 76 -13.70 -27.11 -16.07
CA GLY A 76 -13.37 -28.48 -15.73
C GLY A 76 -12.00 -28.95 -16.25
N ALA A 77 -11.79 -30.27 -16.17
CA ALA A 77 -10.48 -30.88 -16.40
C ALA A 77 -9.92 -30.63 -17.80
N GLN A 78 -10.77 -30.61 -18.83
CA GLN A 78 -10.32 -30.38 -20.21
C GLN A 78 -9.74 -28.96 -20.39
N TYR A 79 -10.38 -27.94 -19.83
CA TYR A 79 -9.87 -26.57 -19.90
C TYR A 79 -8.56 -26.42 -19.12
N LYS A 80 -8.46 -27.04 -17.94
CA LYS A 80 -7.21 -27.07 -17.15
C LYS A 80 -6.06 -27.71 -17.93
N LEU A 81 -6.29 -28.87 -18.55
CA LEU A 81 -5.32 -29.55 -19.41
C LEU A 81 -4.88 -28.67 -20.57
N PHE A 82 -5.81 -28.00 -21.26
CA PHE A 82 -5.50 -27.06 -22.33
C PHE A 82 -4.59 -25.91 -21.84
N LEU A 83 -4.90 -25.29 -20.70
CA LEU A 83 -4.08 -24.22 -20.13
C LEU A 83 -2.65 -24.72 -19.80
N GLN A 84 -2.50 -25.98 -19.40
CA GLN A 84 -1.19 -26.61 -19.19
C GLN A 84 -0.45 -26.86 -20.51
N GLU A 85 -1.13 -27.40 -21.52
CA GLU A 85 -0.54 -27.71 -22.84
C GLU A 85 0.00 -26.48 -23.57
N ILE A 86 -0.66 -25.33 -23.42
CA ILE A 86 -0.19 -24.07 -24.02
C ILE A 86 0.87 -23.34 -23.18
N GLY A 87 1.17 -23.83 -21.97
CA GLY A 87 2.13 -23.22 -21.04
C GLY A 87 1.58 -22.04 -20.22
N TYR A 88 0.26 -21.83 -20.19
CA TYR A 88 -0.38 -20.78 -19.38
C TYR A 88 -0.39 -21.16 -17.89
N LEU A 89 -0.78 -22.40 -17.59
CA LEU A 89 -0.70 -22.99 -16.25
C LEU A 89 0.58 -23.84 -16.17
N GLN A 90 1.59 -23.33 -15.48
CA GLN A 90 2.89 -23.97 -15.37
C GLN A 90 2.93 -24.96 -14.19
N PRO A 91 3.86 -25.93 -14.18
CA PRO A 91 4.08 -26.78 -13.03
C PRO A 91 4.43 -25.97 -11.78
N GLU A 92 3.81 -26.32 -10.64
CA GLU A 92 4.14 -25.72 -9.35
C GLU A 92 5.58 -26.09 -8.94
N PRO A 93 6.43 -25.14 -8.49
CA PRO A 93 7.77 -25.44 -8.03
C PRO A 93 7.78 -26.20 -6.69
N GLU A 94 8.94 -26.80 -6.39
CA GLU A 94 9.21 -27.37 -5.06
C GLU A 94 9.04 -26.33 -3.95
N ASP A 95 8.78 -26.80 -2.72
CA ASP A 95 8.62 -25.92 -1.57
C ASP A 95 9.93 -25.17 -1.27
N PHE A 96 9.79 -23.87 -0.99
CA PHE A 96 10.90 -22.99 -0.63
C PHE A 96 10.41 -21.94 0.38
N SER A 97 11.35 -21.21 0.96
CA SER A 97 11.05 -20.00 1.72
C SER A 97 11.80 -18.82 1.09
N ILE A 98 11.18 -17.63 1.11
CA ILE A 98 11.85 -16.43 0.63
C ILE A 98 13.13 -16.15 1.43
N GLU A 99 14.12 -15.63 0.72
CA GLU A 99 15.47 -15.32 1.19
C GLU A 99 15.66 -13.82 1.44
N THR A 100 14.63 -13.00 1.19
CA THR A 100 14.66 -11.55 1.37
C THR A 100 15.13 -11.17 2.78
N ASP A 101 16.09 -10.26 2.83
CA ASP A 101 16.68 -9.68 4.03
C ASP A 101 16.64 -8.14 3.99
N ASN A 102 17.13 -7.50 5.05
CA ASN A 102 17.21 -6.04 5.16
C ASN A 102 15.86 -5.37 4.92
N VAL A 103 14.81 -5.84 5.58
CA VAL A 103 13.44 -5.34 5.42
C VAL A 103 13.02 -4.57 6.67
N ASP A 104 12.50 -3.37 6.49
CA ASP A 104 12.00 -2.50 7.56
C ASP A 104 10.82 -3.14 8.32
N ALA A 105 10.68 -2.81 9.61
CA ALA A 105 9.69 -3.43 10.49
C ALA A 105 8.25 -3.24 9.98
N GLU A 106 7.97 -2.06 9.41
CA GLU A 106 6.69 -1.69 8.80
C GLU A 106 6.25 -2.66 7.68
N MET A 107 7.21 -3.40 7.09
CA MET A 107 7.00 -4.43 6.07
C MET A 107 7.07 -5.85 6.60
N ALA A 108 8.01 -6.13 7.50
CA ALA A 108 8.32 -7.49 7.91
C ALA A 108 7.51 -7.95 9.12
N THR A 109 7.40 -7.10 10.16
CA THR A 109 6.98 -7.51 11.51
C THR A 109 5.84 -6.69 12.09
N MET A 110 5.26 -5.78 11.30
CA MET A 110 4.10 -4.98 11.68
C MET A 110 2.90 -5.30 10.79
N ALA A 111 1.70 -5.11 11.35
CA ALA A 111 0.44 -5.25 10.62
C ALA A 111 -0.35 -3.96 10.75
N GLY A 112 -0.83 -3.42 9.63
CA GLY A 112 -1.53 -2.14 9.61
C GLY A 112 -1.82 -1.61 8.21
N PRO A 113 -2.50 -0.45 8.11
CA PRO A 113 -2.89 0.13 6.83
C PRO A 113 -1.72 0.48 5.90
N GLN A 114 -1.93 0.30 4.60
CA GLN A 114 -1.08 0.83 3.53
C GLN A 114 -1.87 1.81 2.67
N LEU A 115 -1.35 3.01 2.49
CA LEU A 115 -1.99 4.06 1.70
C LEU A 115 -1.48 4.01 0.26
N VAL A 116 -2.31 4.30 -0.74
CA VAL A 116 -1.88 4.47 -2.14
C VAL A 116 -2.25 5.87 -2.57
N VAL A 117 -1.32 6.59 -3.22
CA VAL A 117 -1.51 8.01 -3.52
C VAL A 117 -0.84 8.40 -4.85
N PRO A 118 -1.50 9.24 -5.69
CA PRO A 118 -0.89 9.72 -6.92
C PRO A 118 0.29 10.64 -6.64
N ILE A 119 1.47 10.27 -7.12
CA ILE A 119 2.70 11.00 -6.84
C ILE A 119 2.78 12.35 -7.57
N ASN A 120 2.07 12.50 -8.71
CA ASN A 120 2.00 13.77 -9.44
C ASN A 120 1.27 14.88 -8.65
N ASN A 121 0.58 14.54 -7.55
CA ASN A 121 -0.04 15.49 -6.64
C ASN A 121 0.80 15.64 -5.35
N ALA A 122 1.68 16.63 -5.32
CA ALA A 122 2.56 16.91 -4.18
C ALA A 122 1.82 17.08 -2.84
N ARG A 123 0.60 17.65 -2.86
CA ARG A 123 -0.23 17.77 -1.65
C ARG A 123 -0.64 16.42 -1.10
N TYR A 124 -1.10 15.53 -1.97
CA TYR A 124 -1.53 14.20 -1.55
C TYR A 124 -0.33 13.36 -1.11
N ALA A 125 0.77 13.40 -1.85
CA ALA A 125 2.03 12.73 -1.47
C ALA A 125 2.52 13.17 -0.08
N LEU A 126 2.53 14.48 0.22
CA LEU A 126 2.89 14.99 1.55
C LEU A 126 1.94 14.53 2.66
N ASN A 127 0.63 14.55 2.39
CA ASN A 127 -0.35 14.07 3.36
C ASN A 127 -0.16 12.58 3.65
N ALA A 128 0.16 11.81 2.62
CA ALA A 128 0.36 10.38 2.73
C ALA A 128 1.68 10.01 3.43
N ALA A 129 2.76 10.75 3.18
CA ALA A 129 4.00 10.64 3.95
C ALA A 129 3.76 10.94 5.45
N ASN A 130 2.92 11.94 5.74
CA ASN A 130 2.58 12.33 7.11
C ASN A 130 1.45 11.50 7.74
N ALA A 131 0.80 10.59 6.99
CA ALA A 131 -0.34 9.80 7.45
C ALA A 131 0.02 8.68 8.42
N ARG A 132 1.30 8.56 8.80
CA ARG A 132 1.75 7.58 9.79
C ARG A 132 1.11 7.79 11.15
N TRP A 133 0.78 9.03 11.49
CA TRP A 133 0.13 9.37 12.74
C TRP A 133 -1.13 10.19 12.45
N GLY A 134 -2.28 9.65 12.84
CA GLY A 134 -3.59 10.23 12.55
C GLY A 134 -4.38 10.52 13.82
N SER A 135 -5.03 11.69 13.87
CA SER A 135 -5.99 12.03 14.93
C SER A 135 -7.22 11.15 14.82
N LEU A 136 -7.49 10.34 15.84
CA LEU A 136 -8.70 9.53 15.90
C LEU A 136 -9.93 10.42 16.09
N TYR A 137 -9.81 11.52 16.84
CA TYR A 137 -10.93 12.44 17.05
C TYR A 137 -11.34 13.10 15.74
N ASP A 138 -10.38 13.60 14.94
CA ASP A 138 -10.67 14.19 13.63
C ASP A 138 -11.28 13.16 12.67
N ALA A 139 -10.76 11.93 12.67
CA ALA A 139 -11.26 10.87 11.80
C ALA A 139 -12.70 10.45 12.14
N LEU A 140 -13.03 10.32 13.43
CA LEU A 140 -14.39 10.03 13.88
C LEU A 140 -15.33 11.23 13.66
N TYR A 141 -14.87 12.44 13.97
CA TYR A 141 -15.70 13.64 13.83
C TYR A 141 -16.00 13.95 12.36
N GLY A 142 -15.02 13.79 11.47
CA GLY A 142 -15.13 14.19 10.06
C GLY A 142 -15.88 13.21 9.15
N THR A 143 -16.31 12.05 9.65
CA THR A 143 -16.85 10.96 8.83
C THR A 143 -18.23 10.49 9.29
N ASP A 144 -18.86 9.62 8.49
CA ASP A 144 -20.15 8.99 8.79
C ASP A 144 -20.07 7.91 9.89
N VAL A 145 -18.87 7.56 10.36
CA VAL A 145 -18.68 6.61 11.49
C VAL A 145 -19.47 7.05 12.72
N ILE A 146 -19.51 8.35 12.99
CA ILE A 146 -20.39 8.91 14.02
C ILE A 146 -21.67 9.41 13.34
N SER A 147 -22.81 8.76 13.64
CA SER A 147 -24.12 9.16 13.14
C SER A 147 -24.43 10.63 13.50
N THR A 148 -25.06 11.33 12.54
CA THR A 148 -25.53 12.70 12.69
C THR A 148 -26.83 12.82 13.48
N ASP A 149 -27.48 11.69 13.82
CA ASP A 149 -28.76 11.68 14.53
C ASP A 149 -28.65 12.30 15.93
N GLY A 150 -29.77 12.83 16.45
CA GLY A 150 -29.82 13.39 17.81
C GLY A 150 -29.03 14.69 17.98
N GLY A 151 -28.94 15.52 16.92
CA GLY A 151 -28.27 16.81 16.96
C GLY A 151 -26.75 16.75 16.83
N ALA A 152 -26.21 15.67 16.25
CA ALA A 152 -24.78 15.41 16.10
C ALA A 152 -24.28 15.72 14.67
N GLU A 153 -24.91 16.67 13.98
CA GLU A 153 -24.55 17.07 12.62
C GLU A 153 -23.17 17.73 12.58
N ILE A 154 -22.46 17.54 11.46
CA ILE A 154 -21.23 18.27 11.17
C ILE A 154 -21.62 19.69 10.75
N SER A 155 -21.05 20.70 11.40
CA SER A 155 -21.29 22.11 11.11
C SER A 155 -19.98 22.87 10.89
N LYS A 156 -20.05 24.13 10.43
CA LYS A 156 -18.85 24.99 10.27
C LYS A 156 -18.15 25.27 11.61
N THR A 157 -18.88 25.17 12.71
CA THR A 157 -18.37 25.30 14.08
C THR A 157 -18.36 23.94 14.77
N PHE A 158 -17.53 23.80 15.80
CA PHE A 158 -17.53 22.60 16.62
C PHE A 158 -18.92 22.37 17.23
N ASN A 159 -19.45 21.15 17.07
CA ASN A 159 -20.70 20.70 17.66
C ASN A 159 -20.39 19.88 18.92
N PRO A 160 -20.65 20.40 20.14
CA PRO A 160 -20.35 19.69 21.38
C PRO A 160 -21.05 18.33 21.51
N VAL A 161 -22.27 18.20 21.00
CA VAL A 161 -23.03 16.93 21.04
C VAL A 161 -22.32 15.86 20.22
N ARG A 162 -21.81 16.23 19.04
CA ARG A 162 -21.00 15.32 18.22
C ARG A 162 -19.65 15.03 18.87
N GLY A 163 -19.01 16.05 19.45
CA GLY A 163 -17.74 15.90 20.17
C GLY A 163 -17.82 14.91 21.32
N GLU A 164 -18.89 14.92 22.10
CA GLU A 164 -19.12 13.97 23.19
C GLU A 164 -19.25 12.53 22.66
N LYS A 165 -19.98 12.31 21.57
CA LYS A 165 -20.04 10.99 20.91
C LYS A 165 -18.68 10.51 20.40
N VAL A 166 -17.86 11.42 19.86
CA VAL A 166 -16.50 11.11 19.42
C VAL A 166 -15.64 10.68 20.60
N ILE A 167 -15.65 11.43 21.71
CA ILE A 167 -14.89 11.09 22.92
C ILE A 167 -15.33 9.74 23.48
N GLN A 168 -16.64 9.51 23.57
CA GLN A 168 -17.19 8.24 24.03
C GLN A 168 -16.69 7.07 23.17
N THR A 169 -16.84 7.17 21.85
CA THR A 169 -16.41 6.14 20.90
C THR A 169 -14.91 5.90 20.98
N ALA A 170 -14.10 6.96 21.11
CA ALA A 170 -12.66 6.85 21.24
C ALA A 170 -12.24 6.16 22.55
N ARG A 171 -12.96 6.38 23.66
CA ARG A 171 -12.74 5.66 24.93
C ARG A 171 -13.19 4.20 24.87
N GLU A 172 -14.21 3.87 24.08
CA GLU A 172 -14.58 2.48 23.77
C GLU A 172 -13.44 1.76 23.03
N TRP A 173 -12.80 2.45 22.08
CA TRP A 173 -11.59 1.94 21.43
C TRP A 173 -10.42 1.79 22.41
N LEU A 174 -10.20 2.72 23.34
CA LEU A 174 -9.17 2.55 24.38
C LEU A 174 -9.41 1.29 25.23
N ASN A 175 -10.64 0.94 25.57
CA ASN A 175 -10.89 -0.31 26.29
C ASN A 175 -10.49 -1.56 25.51
N THR A 176 -10.49 -1.48 24.17
CA THR A 176 -10.03 -2.56 23.30
C THR A 176 -8.50 -2.55 23.17
N MET A 177 -7.91 -1.37 23.00
CA MET A 177 -6.47 -1.20 22.73
C MET A 177 -5.59 -1.20 24.00
N LEU A 178 -6.15 -0.82 25.14
CA LEU A 178 -5.46 -0.58 26.40
C LEU A 178 -6.35 -0.98 27.60
N PRO A 179 -6.78 -2.25 27.71
CA PRO A 179 -7.65 -2.65 28.80
C PRO A 179 -7.06 -2.31 30.17
N LEU A 180 -7.89 -1.79 31.08
CA LEU A 180 -7.51 -1.53 32.47
C LEU A 180 -7.68 -2.78 33.32
N SER A 181 -6.92 -2.87 34.42
CA SER A 181 -7.03 -3.96 35.40
C SER A 181 -8.44 -4.05 36.01
N THR A 182 -9.11 -2.90 36.14
CA THR A 182 -10.46 -2.73 36.65
C THR A 182 -11.08 -1.47 36.04
N GLY A 183 -12.40 -1.47 35.82
CA GLY A 183 -13.10 -0.32 35.26
C GLY A 183 -12.84 -0.12 33.76
N THR A 184 -13.11 1.10 33.28
CA THR A 184 -13.02 1.44 31.85
C THR A 184 -12.47 2.85 31.64
N HIS A 185 -11.93 3.13 30.46
CA HIS A 185 -11.44 4.46 30.12
C HIS A 185 -12.55 5.51 30.15
N GLN A 186 -13.83 5.18 29.99
CA GLN A 186 -14.95 6.13 30.14
C GLN A 186 -14.99 6.75 31.55
N GLN A 187 -14.47 6.06 32.55
CA GLN A 187 -14.46 6.51 33.94
C GLN A 187 -13.17 7.25 34.32
N ALA A 188 -12.17 7.32 33.43
CA ALA A 188 -10.87 7.90 33.75
C ALA A 188 -10.98 9.42 33.95
N VAL A 189 -10.48 9.89 35.09
CA VAL A 189 -10.40 11.31 35.47
C VAL A 189 -8.97 11.85 35.56
N SER A 190 -7.96 10.98 35.57
CA SER A 190 -6.56 11.39 35.40
C SER A 190 -5.69 10.20 35.04
N TYR A 191 -4.68 10.44 34.20
CA TYR A 191 -3.58 9.51 33.97
C TYR A 191 -2.33 10.06 34.64
N THR A 192 -1.67 9.24 35.45
CA THR A 192 -0.46 9.62 36.19
C THR A 192 0.63 8.58 36.00
N ILE A 193 1.88 9.03 35.91
CA ILE A 193 3.04 8.16 35.89
C ILE A 193 3.42 7.86 37.35
N ASP A 194 3.31 6.60 37.75
CA ASP A 194 3.67 6.13 39.10
C ASP A 194 4.89 5.20 39.01
N GLY A 195 6.07 5.77 39.28
CA GLY A 195 7.34 5.11 39.04
C GLY A 195 7.51 4.76 37.56
N ASN A 196 7.59 3.47 37.25
CA ASN A 196 7.71 2.96 35.87
C ASN A 196 6.37 2.49 35.28
N ASN A 197 5.24 2.75 35.95
CA ASN A 197 3.92 2.29 35.53
C ASN A 197 2.97 3.46 35.27
N ILE A 198 1.82 3.15 34.67
CA ILE A 198 0.67 4.06 34.54
C ILE A 198 -0.38 3.71 35.58
N ALA A 199 -0.82 4.73 36.30
CA ALA A 199 -1.98 4.69 37.18
C ALA A 199 -3.10 5.55 36.57
N VAL A 200 -4.32 5.03 36.58
CA VAL A 200 -5.51 5.68 36.04
C VAL A 200 -6.51 5.85 37.17
N LYS A 201 -6.75 7.09 37.57
CA LYS A 201 -7.79 7.39 38.57
C LYS A 201 -9.15 7.34 37.90
N LEU A 202 -10.10 6.64 38.51
CA LEU A 202 -11.47 6.50 38.04
C LEU A 202 -12.41 7.44 38.81
N ALA A 203 -13.59 7.70 38.23
CA ALA A 203 -14.58 8.63 38.77
C ALA A 203 -15.17 8.23 40.13
N ASP A 204 -15.14 6.93 40.47
CA ASP A 204 -15.53 6.40 41.79
C ASP A 204 -14.42 6.56 42.86
N GLY A 205 -13.23 7.01 42.45
CA GLY A 205 -12.07 7.20 43.32
C GLY A 205 -11.07 6.04 43.30
N ASP A 206 -11.40 4.92 42.64
CA ASP A 206 -10.48 3.80 42.50
C ASP A 206 -9.30 4.16 41.58
N VAL A 207 -8.19 3.45 41.75
CA VAL A 207 -6.99 3.61 40.92
C VAL A 207 -6.73 2.30 40.20
N ALA A 208 -6.92 2.31 38.88
CA ALA A 208 -6.63 1.20 38.01
C ALA A 208 -5.20 1.26 37.46
N THR A 209 -4.70 0.11 37.04
CA THR A 209 -3.46 -0.02 36.24
C THR A 209 -3.80 -0.58 34.87
N LEU A 210 -2.82 -0.72 33.98
CA LEU A 210 -3.02 -1.45 32.73
C LEU A 210 -3.17 -2.95 33.01
N ALA A 211 -4.05 -3.64 32.28
CA ALA A 211 -4.15 -5.09 32.35
C ALA A 211 -2.86 -5.77 31.83
N ASP A 212 -2.21 -5.17 30.84
CA ASP A 212 -0.87 -5.52 30.39
C ASP A 212 0.06 -4.29 30.51
N SER A 213 0.99 -4.35 31.47
CA SER A 213 1.94 -3.26 31.71
C SER A 213 2.99 -3.12 30.61
N SER A 214 3.20 -4.14 29.77
CA SER A 214 4.14 -4.07 28.64
C SER A 214 3.67 -3.11 27.54
N GLN A 215 2.38 -2.75 27.54
CA GLN A 215 1.82 -1.77 26.60
C GLN A 215 2.33 -0.35 26.84
N TRP A 216 2.87 -0.04 28.03
CA TRP A 216 3.39 1.28 28.37
C TRP A 216 4.79 1.53 27.77
N GLN A 217 4.91 2.54 26.90
CA GLN A 217 6.14 2.79 26.12
C GLN A 217 6.82 4.13 26.40
N GLY A 218 6.14 5.13 26.96
CA GLY A 218 6.78 6.39 27.32
C GLY A 218 5.86 7.61 27.27
N TYR A 219 6.43 8.80 27.40
CA TYR A 219 5.67 10.05 27.48
C TYR A 219 6.39 11.23 26.83
N GLN A 220 5.63 12.29 26.60
CA GLN A 220 6.14 13.65 26.35
C GLN A 220 5.75 14.58 27.50
N GLY A 221 6.49 15.67 27.68
CA GLY A 221 6.31 16.60 28.81
C GLY A 221 7.07 16.14 30.05
N SER A 222 6.69 16.66 31.23
CA SER A 222 7.25 16.20 32.51
C SER A 222 6.43 15.03 33.05
N ALA A 223 7.04 14.18 33.87
CA ALA A 223 6.34 13.04 34.47
C ALA A 223 5.13 13.45 35.34
N ASP A 224 5.22 14.62 35.99
CA ASP A 224 4.13 15.18 36.82
C ASP A 224 3.02 15.84 36.00
N ALA A 225 3.27 16.17 34.73
CA ALA A 225 2.33 16.83 33.83
C ALA A 225 2.58 16.39 32.38
N PRO A 226 2.32 15.11 32.04
CA PRO A 226 2.60 14.58 30.72
C PRO A 226 1.66 15.21 29.69
N THR A 227 2.19 15.56 28.53
CA THR A 227 1.40 16.10 27.40
C THR A 227 0.96 15.02 26.42
N ALA A 228 1.64 13.86 26.44
CA ALA A 228 1.25 12.67 25.71
C ALA A 228 1.75 11.42 26.46
N LEU A 229 0.94 10.37 26.46
CA LEU A 229 1.28 9.04 26.97
C LEU A 229 1.26 8.04 25.82
N LEU A 230 2.38 7.40 25.56
CA LEU A 230 2.62 6.49 24.45
C LEU A 230 2.43 5.03 24.88
N PHE A 231 1.66 4.32 24.08
CA PHE A 231 1.37 2.91 24.26
C PHE A 231 1.59 2.11 22.99
N VAL A 232 1.63 0.78 23.12
CA VAL A 232 1.67 -0.17 22.00
C VAL A 232 0.65 -1.30 22.20
N HIS A 233 -0.01 -1.71 21.12
CA HIS A 233 -0.91 -2.86 21.09
C HIS A 233 -0.86 -3.52 19.71
N ASN A 234 -0.67 -4.84 19.65
CA ASN A 234 -0.44 -5.59 18.40
C ASN A 234 0.69 -5.01 17.52
N GLY A 235 1.72 -4.42 18.16
CA GLY A 235 2.84 -3.79 17.47
C GLY A 235 2.55 -2.40 16.88
N LEU A 236 1.34 -1.87 17.00
CA LEU A 236 1.00 -0.50 16.61
C LEU A 236 0.96 0.42 17.83
N HIS A 237 1.55 1.61 17.69
CA HIS A 237 1.56 2.61 18.74
C HIS A 237 0.31 3.50 18.73
N PHE A 238 0.02 4.12 19.87
CA PHE A 238 -0.94 5.21 19.95
C PHE A 238 -0.62 6.10 21.16
N GLU A 239 -1.08 7.34 21.10
CA GLU A 239 -0.93 8.31 22.18
C GLU A 239 -2.28 8.70 22.76
N ILE A 240 -2.35 8.82 24.09
CA ILE A 240 -3.35 9.64 24.76
C ILE A 240 -2.75 11.03 24.91
N GLN A 241 -3.29 12.03 24.22
CA GLN A 241 -2.80 13.41 24.29
C GLN A 241 -3.58 14.22 25.33
N ILE A 242 -2.86 14.90 26.22
CA ILE A 242 -3.43 15.60 27.37
C ILE A 242 -3.09 17.09 27.28
N ASP A 243 -4.11 17.93 27.40
CA ASP A 243 -3.99 19.39 27.38
C ASP A 243 -5.25 20.05 27.94
N ASP A 244 -5.23 20.38 29.23
CA ASP A 244 -6.33 21.07 29.93
C ASP A 244 -6.60 22.48 29.40
N SER A 245 -5.74 23.03 28.53
CA SER A 245 -5.95 24.33 27.90
C SER A 245 -6.71 24.22 26.57
N HIS A 246 -6.69 23.04 25.94
CA HIS A 246 -7.30 22.77 24.64
C HIS A 246 -8.84 22.83 24.73
N PRO A 247 -9.56 23.33 23.70
CA PRO A 247 -11.01 23.39 23.72
C PRO A 247 -11.72 22.06 24.05
N ILE A 248 -11.16 20.95 23.56
CA ILE A 248 -11.67 19.59 23.85
C ILE A 248 -11.20 19.12 25.24
N GLY A 249 -9.92 19.24 25.55
CA GLY A 249 -9.36 18.77 26.83
C GLY A 249 -10.02 19.41 28.04
N LYS A 250 -10.42 20.69 27.95
CA LYS A 250 -11.20 21.40 28.99
C LYS A 250 -12.54 20.76 29.34
N THR A 251 -13.12 20.02 28.41
CA THR A 251 -14.41 19.34 28.59
C THR A 251 -14.26 17.88 29.02
N ASP A 252 -13.03 17.36 28.97
CA ASP A 252 -12.70 15.99 29.29
C ASP A 252 -12.23 15.88 30.75
N PRO A 253 -12.82 15.00 31.59
CA PRO A 253 -12.44 14.90 33.00
C PRO A 253 -10.96 14.59 33.24
N ALA A 254 -10.28 13.94 32.29
CA ALA A 254 -8.86 13.59 32.37
C ALA A 254 -7.97 14.48 31.49
N GLY A 255 -8.50 15.60 30.97
CA GLY A 255 -7.74 16.54 30.14
C GLY A 255 -7.43 16.04 28.74
N VAL A 256 -8.02 14.90 28.32
CA VAL A 256 -7.71 14.28 27.03
C VAL A 256 -8.22 15.16 25.90
N LYS A 257 -7.32 15.59 25.02
CA LYS A 257 -7.67 16.39 23.84
C LYS A 257 -7.83 15.56 22.57
N ASP A 258 -7.15 14.43 22.48
CA ASP A 258 -7.14 13.55 21.30
C ASP A 258 -6.51 12.19 21.62
N ILE A 259 -6.75 11.22 20.74
CA ILE A 259 -5.98 9.98 20.64
C ILE A 259 -5.29 9.97 19.28
N LEU A 260 -3.96 9.98 19.29
CA LEU A 260 -3.18 9.91 18.06
C LEU A 260 -2.81 8.46 17.78
N VAL A 261 -3.30 7.91 16.67
CA VAL A 261 -3.11 6.50 16.32
C VAL A 261 -2.01 6.38 15.27
N GLU A 262 -1.13 5.42 15.47
CA GLU A 262 -0.16 5.02 14.47
C GLU A 262 -0.89 4.25 13.34
N ALA A 263 -1.01 4.88 12.18
CA ALA A 263 -1.95 4.54 11.12
C ALA A 263 -1.24 4.00 9.86
N ALA A 264 -1.04 4.81 8.82
CA ALA A 264 -0.42 4.34 7.57
C ALA A 264 1.04 3.94 7.83
N LEU A 265 1.30 2.64 8.03
CA LEU A 265 2.64 2.07 8.19
C LEU A 265 3.48 2.37 6.96
N THR A 266 2.85 2.15 5.82
CA THR A 266 3.49 2.22 4.52
C THR A 266 2.60 2.97 3.54
N THR A 267 3.22 3.64 2.56
CA THR A 267 2.53 4.40 1.53
C THR A 267 3.15 4.06 0.18
N ILE A 268 2.33 3.70 -0.79
CA ILE A 268 2.70 3.57 -2.19
C ILE A 268 2.55 4.92 -2.86
N MET A 269 3.68 5.53 -3.21
CA MET A 269 3.75 6.71 -4.08
C MET A 269 3.63 6.23 -5.52
N ASP A 270 2.49 6.50 -6.12
CA ASP A 270 2.06 5.80 -7.32
C ASP A 270 2.40 6.58 -8.60
N CYS A 271 3.11 5.91 -9.52
CA CYS A 271 3.45 6.40 -10.86
C CYS A 271 2.60 5.72 -11.95
N GLU A 272 1.63 4.87 -11.57
CA GLU A 272 0.84 4.05 -12.49
C GLU A 272 -0.65 4.44 -12.46
N ASP A 273 -1.58 3.58 -12.00
CA ASP A 273 -3.01 3.75 -12.31
C ASP A 273 -3.68 5.02 -11.74
N SER A 274 -3.12 5.64 -10.69
CA SER A 274 -3.70 6.87 -10.13
C SER A 274 -3.18 8.16 -10.74
N VAL A 275 -2.24 8.08 -11.70
CA VAL A 275 -1.68 9.25 -12.41
C VAL A 275 -1.93 9.17 -13.91
N ALA A 276 -2.14 10.32 -14.54
CA ALA A 276 -1.98 10.47 -15.98
C ALA A 276 -0.60 11.07 -16.21
N ALA A 277 0.33 10.30 -16.77
CA ALA A 277 1.66 10.77 -17.12
C ALA A 277 2.08 10.23 -18.48
N VAL A 278 1.85 11.02 -19.54
CA VAL A 278 1.87 10.52 -20.92
C VAL A 278 3.08 10.99 -21.73
N ASP A 279 3.86 11.92 -21.21
CA ASP A 279 5.01 12.51 -21.90
C ASP A 279 6.16 12.87 -20.93
N ALA A 280 7.22 13.46 -21.46
CA ALA A 280 8.39 13.86 -20.69
C ALA A 280 8.11 14.90 -19.60
N GLU A 281 7.13 15.80 -19.78
CA GLU A 281 6.77 16.82 -18.79
C GLU A 281 6.13 16.15 -17.58
N ASP A 282 5.13 15.30 -17.81
CA ASP A 282 4.44 14.59 -16.75
C ASP A 282 5.37 13.63 -15.99
N LYS A 283 6.19 12.85 -16.72
CA LYS A 283 7.16 11.94 -16.09
C LYS A 283 8.20 12.71 -15.27
N THR A 284 8.67 13.85 -15.76
CA THR A 284 9.59 14.70 -14.99
C THR A 284 8.94 15.23 -13.72
N LEU A 285 7.66 15.60 -13.74
CA LEU A 285 6.92 16.01 -12.54
C LEU A 285 6.81 14.87 -11.52
N VAL A 286 6.46 13.66 -11.99
CA VAL A 286 6.40 12.44 -11.17
C VAL A 286 7.75 12.20 -10.47
N TYR A 287 8.85 12.19 -11.23
CA TYR A 287 10.19 11.99 -10.68
C TYR A 287 10.64 13.13 -9.76
N SER A 288 10.24 14.38 -10.05
CA SER A 288 10.59 15.53 -9.21
C SER A 288 9.94 15.44 -7.83
N ASN A 289 8.67 15.00 -7.75
CA ASN A 289 8.00 14.78 -6.48
C ASN A 289 8.65 13.61 -5.71
N TRP A 290 9.03 12.51 -6.39
CA TRP A 290 9.78 11.42 -5.76
C TRP A 290 11.13 11.88 -5.20
N LEU A 291 11.88 12.69 -5.96
CA LEU A 291 13.14 13.27 -5.52
C LEU A 291 12.97 14.17 -4.31
N GLY A 292 11.92 15.01 -4.31
CA GLY A 292 11.58 15.84 -3.17
C GLY A 292 11.29 15.03 -1.90
N LEU A 293 10.63 13.88 -2.02
CA LEU A 293 10.38 12.97 -0.89
C LEU A 293 11.69 12.31 -0.41
N MET A 294 12.50 11.77 -1.31
CA MET A 294 13.76 11.08 -0.97
C MET A 294 14.85 12.02 -0.43
N LYS A 295 14.76 13.32 -0.74
CA LYS A 295 15.63 14.36 -0.15
C LYS A 295 14.98 15.06 1.04
N GLY A 296 13.71 14.79 1.35
CA GLY A 296 12.97 15.46 2.43
C GLY A 296 12.72 16.95 2.19
N THR A 297 12.78 17.38 0.93
CA THR A 297 12.66 18.79 0.52
C THR A 297 11.31 19.11 -0.10
N LEU A 298 10.44 18.13 -0.31
CA LEU A 298 9.10 18.36 -0.84
C LEU A 298 8.31 19.28 0.11
N SER A 299 7.82 20.39 -0.41
CA SER A 299 6.94 21.30 0.33
C SER A 299 5.90 21.93 -0.59
N ILE A 300 4.78 22.34 0.00
CA ILE A 300 3.75 23.12 -0.69
C ILE A 300 3.30 24.28 0.18
N GLU A 301 3.00 25.42 -0.44
CA GLU A 301 2.29 26.50 0.21
C GLU A 301 0.78 26.23 0.22
N MET A 302 0.15 26.41 1.37
CA MET A 302 -1.29 26.24 1.55
C MET A 302 -1.91 27.49 2.15
N GLN A 303 -3.08 27.85 1.65
CA GLN A 303 -3.89 28.95 2.18
C GLN A 303 -5.08 28.40 2.97
N LYS A 304 -5.26 28.84 4.22
CA LYS A 304 -6.44 28.54 5.05
C LYS A 304 -6.97 29.84 5.66
N GLY A 305 -8.02 30.38 5.04
CA GLY A 305 -8.50 31.74 5.32
C GLY A 305 -7.45 32.77 4.91
N ASP A 306 -7.15 33.73 5.80
CA ASP A 306 -6.17 34.79 5.55
C ASP A 306 -4.72 34.39 5.91
N LYS A 307 -4.47 33.11 6.24
CA LYS A 307 -3.15 32.60 6.61
C LYS A 307 -2.57 31.69 5.53
N THR A 308 -1.35 31.98 5.12
CA THR A 308 -0.50 31.07 4.34
C THR A 308 0.40 30.29 5.29
N PHE A 309 0.50 28.98 5.09
CA PHE A 309 1.44 28.13 5.79
C PHE A 309 2.05 27.12 4.83
N GLU A 310 3.28 26.71 5.13
CA GLU A 310 4.00 25.71 4.33
C GLU A 310 3.77 24.32 4.93
N ARG A 311 3.38 23.35 4.10
CA ARG A 311 3.28 21.94 4.47
C ARG A 311 4.55 21.21 4.03
N LYS A 312 5.16 20.47 4.96
CA LYS A 312 6.37 19.66 4.77
C LYS A 312 6.18 18.27 5.37
N MET A 313 7.14 17.39 5.12
CA MET A 313 7.25 16.11 5.82
C MET A 313 7.47 16.33 7.32
N ASN A 314 6.75 15.57 8.15
CA ASN A 314 6.84 15.65 9.60
C ASN A 314 8.19 15.08 10.09
N PRO A 315 8.80 15.65 11.14
CA PRO A 315 9.96 15.04 11.80
C PRO A 315 9.58 13.75 12.53
N ASP A 316 10.59 12.99 12.96
CA ASP A 316 10.38 11.86 13.88
C ASP A 316 9.82 12.32 15.22
N ARG A 317 9.17 11.39 15.93
CA ARG A 317 8.50 11.65 17.20
C ARG A 317 9.40 11.21 18.35
N GLU A 318 9.66 12.12 19.27
CA GLU A 318 10.55 11.90 20.41
C GLU A 318 9.76 11.73 21.71
N TYR A 319 10.17 10.77 22.54
CA TYR A 319 9.56 10.44 23.82
C TYR A 319 10.61 10.13 24.88
N THR A 320 10.18 10.19 26.14
CA THR A 320 10.92 9.63 27.28
C THR A 320 10.31 8.27 27.62
N SER A 321 11.10 7.20 27.53
CA SER A 321 10.69 5.85 27.94
C SER A 321 10.40 5.76 29.45
N PRO A 322 9.76 4.68 29.93
CA PRO A 322 9.48 4.51 31.36
C PRO A 322 10.74 4.49 32.24
N THR A 323 11.89 4.16 31.65
CA THR A 323 13.20 4.13 32.34
C THR A 323 13.93 5.47 32.32
N GLY A 324 13.37 6.49 31.66
CA GLY A 324 14.00 7.81 31.48
C GLY A 324 14.92 7.93 30.26
N ALA A 325 15.15 6.85 29.51
CA ALA A 325 15.90 6.90 28.25
C ALA A 325 15.06 7.52 27.11
N GLY A 326 15.71 8.14 26.13
CA GLY A 326 15.03 8.66 24.92
C GLY A 326 14.53 7.52 24.02
N LEU A 327 13.36 7.73 23.42
CA LEU A 327 12.71 6.83 22.47
C LEU A 327 12.25 7.64 21.25
N THR A 328 12.64 7.20 20.05
CA THR A 328 12.32 7.86 18.78
C THR A 328 11.48 6.93 17.91
N LEU A 329 10.34 7.42 17.40
CA LEU A 329 9.49 6.70 16.46
C LEU A 329 9.42 7.44 15.12
N SER A 330 9.21 6.68 14.03
CA SER A 330 9.02 7.25 12.70
C SER A 330 7.88 8.26 12.71
N GLY A 331 8.14 9.50 12.28
CA GLY A 331 7.07 10.48 12.10
C GLY A 331 6.29 10.31 10.80
N ARG A 332 6.76 9.42 9.93
CA ARG A 332 6.33 9.31 8.53
C ARG A 332 6.11 7.86 8.14
N SER A 333 5.29 7.69 7.11
CA SER A 333 4.99 6.40 6.51
C SER A 333 6.18 5.93 5.68
N LEU A 334 6.52 4.65 5.76
CA LEU A 334 7.55 4.06 4.91
C LEU A 334 7.06 4.06 3.45
N MET A 335 7.82 4.69 2.57
CA MET A 335 7.39 4.94 1.19
C MET A 335 7.89 3.86 0.24
N PHE A 336 6.96 3.32 -0.53
CA PHE A 336 7.15 2.58 -1.77
C PHE A 336 7.04 3.55 -2.94
N VAL A 337 7.64 3.19 -4.07
CA VAL A 337 7.27 3.73 -5.38
C VAL A 337 6.64 2.62 -6.22
N ARG A 338 5.45 2.86 -6.78
CA ARG A 338 4.87 1.93 -7.77
C ARG A 338 5.24 2.41 -9.15
N ASN A 339 6.23 1.74 -9.74
CA ASN A 339 6.62 1.95 -11.13
C ASN A 339 5.52 1.39 -12.03
N VAL A 340 5.44 1.84 -13.29
CA VAL A 340 4.54 1.22 -14.27
C VAL A 340 4.97 -0.22 -14.62
N GLY A 341 4.05 -0.99 -15.20
CA GLY A 341 4.25 -2.38 -15.60
C GLY A 341 5.18 -2.58 -16.81
N HIS A 342 4.92 -3.59 -17.63
CA HIS A 342 5.76 -3.93 -18.79
C HIS A 342 5.25 -3.41 -20.14
N LEU A 343 4.00 -2.95 -20.20
CA LEU A 343 3.27 -2.73 -21.45
C LEU A 343 3.66 -1.45 -22.18
N MET A 344 3.61 -0.31 -21.48
CA MET A 344 3.65 1.00 -22.12
C MET A 344 5.08 1.40 -22.51
N THR A 345 5.19 2.13 -23.61
CA THR A 345 6.38 2.88 -24.00
C THR A 345 6.13 4.38 -23.81
N ASN A 346 7.19 5.18 -23.75
CA ASN A 346 7.07 6.62 -23.61
C ASN A 346 8.18 7.33 -24.41
N ASP A 347 7.83 8.43 -25.06
CA ASP A 347 8.75 9.20 -25.91
C ASP A 347 9.69 10.13 -25.12
N ALA A 348 9.61 10.16 -23.79
CA ALA A 348 10.58 10.89 -22.97
C ALA A 348 12.02 10.42 -23.20
N ILE A 349 12.20 9.17 -23.62
CA ILE A 349 13.46 8.62 -24.11
C ILE A 349 13.18 7.79 -25.36
N LEU A 350 13.89 8.10 -26.44
CA LEU A 350 13.98 7.23 -27.61
C LEU A 350 15.29 6.47 -27.59
N PHE A 351 15.29 5.23 -28.09
CA PHE A 351 16.46 4.38 -28.23
C PHE A 351 16.47 3.79 -29.64
N ASP A 352 17.53 4.09 -30.40
CA ASP A 352 17.59 3.81 -31.85
C ASP A 352 16.36 4.35 -32.63
N GLY A 353 15.78 5.45 -32.14
CA GLY A 353 14.63 6.14 -32.75
C GLY A 353 13.24 5.63 -32.32
N GLU A 354 13.18 4.61 -31.48
CA GLU A 354 11.93 4.02 -30.97
C GLU A 354 11.70 4.39 -29.51
N GLU A 355 10.43 4.49 -29.08
CA GLU A 355 10.10 4.75 -27.67
C GLU A 355 10.59 3.63 -26.74
N VAL A 356 11.06 4.04 -25.56
CA VAL A 356 11.57 3.12 -24.53
C VAL A 356 10.42 2.55 -23.69
N PRO A 357 10.44 1.25 -23.32
CA PRO A 357 9.52 0.70 -22.32
C PRO A 357 9.57 1.48 -21.02
N GLU A 358 8.44 2.08 -20.65
CA GLU A 358 8.34 3.03 -19.54
C GLU A 358 8.70 2.37 -18.21
N GLY A 359 8.36 1.08 -18.04
CA GLY A 359 8.72 0.32 -16.84
C GLY A 359 10.22 0.11 -16.64
N ILE A 360 11.03 0.15 -17.70
CA ILE A 360 12.50 0.15 -17.62
C ILE A 360 13.00 1.54 -17.24
N MET A 361 12.45 2.58 -17.87
CA MET A 361 12.75 3.98 -17.56
C MET A 361 12.48 4.31 -16.09
N ASP A 362 11.30 3.97 -15.58
CA ASP A 362 10.92 4.11 -14.19
C ASP A 362 11.92 3.37 -13.27
N GLY A 363 12.24 2.12 -13.59
CA GLY A 363 13.18 1.29 -12.80
C GLY A 363 14.51 1.99 -12.57
N VAL A 364 15.11 2.53 -13.62
CA VAL A 364 16.41 3.23 -13.56
C VAL A 364 16.29 4.53 -12.77
N ILE A 365 15.32 5.38 -13.10
CA ILE A 365 15.23 6.74 -12.58
C ILE A 365 14.75 6.74 -11.12
N THR A 366 13.73 5.95 -10.77
CA THR A 366 13.22 5.93 -9.39
C THR A 366 14.23 5.30 -8.42
N SER A 367 15.04 4.34 -8.88
CA SER A 367 16.15 3.75 -8.11
C SER A 367 17.30 4.73 -7.89
N LEU A 368 17.71 5.47 -8.93
CA LEU A 368 18.71 6.54 -8.80
C LEU A 368 18.27 7.57 -7.73
N ILE A 369 17.00 8.00 -7.81
CA ILE A 369 16.43 8.96 -6.88
C ILE A 369 16.38 8.39 -5.45
N ALA A 370 15.93 7.15 -5.28
CA ALA A 370 15.83 6.52 -3.97
C ALA A 370 17.19 6.31 -3.28
N LYS A 371 18.29 6.24 -4.05
CA LYS A 371 19.65 6.20 -3.50
C LYS A 371 19.99 7.40 -2.61
N HIS A 372 19.34 8.56 -2.80
CA HIS A 372 19.54 9.71 -1.90
C HIS A 372 19.18 9.42 -0.43
N ASP A 373 18.14 8.62 -0.19
CA ASP A 373 17.76 8.20 1.15
C ASP A 373 18.86 7.33 1.78
N LEU A 374 19.36 6.35 1.02
CA LEU A 374 20.42 5.43 1.47
C LEU A 374 21.73 6.15 1.82
N LEU A 375 22.06 7.21 1.08
CA LEU A 375 23.23 8.04 1.33
C LEU A 375 23.05 9.06 2.45
N GLY A 376 21.84 9.18 3.02
CA GLY A 376 21.55 10.16 4.06
C GLY A 376 21.57 11.60 3.55
N ASN A 377 21.22 11.84 2.28
CA ASN A 377 21.12 13.17 1.68
C ASN A 377 19.84 13.93 2.08
N SER A 378 19.06 13.38 3.01
CA SER A 378 17.85 13.98 3.55
C SER A 378 17.98 14.20 5.07
N SER A 379 17.26 15.19 5.59
CA SER A 379 17.06 15.35 7.04
C SER A 379 16.21 14.23 7.66
N PHE A 380 15.54 13.43 6.83
CA PHE A 380 14.69 12.34 7.23
C PHE A 380 15.19 11.05 6.59
N LYS A 381 14.95 9.90 7.24
CA LYS A 381 15.17 8.61 6.61
C LYS A 381 13.82 7.99 6.24
N ASN A 382 13.76 7.39 5.05
CA ASN A 382 12.69 6.51 4.63
C ASN A 382 12.99 5.09 5.14
N THR A 383 14.08 4.45 4.69
CA THR A 383 14.50 3.14 5.21
C THR A 383 15.50 3.25 6.37
N ARG A 384 15.42 2.31 7.31
CA ARG A 384 16.41 2.09 8.38
C ARG A 384 17.28 0.86 8.13
N THR A 385 16.93 0.06 7.14
CA THR A 385 17.57 -1.23 6.82
C THR A 385 18.38 -1.21 5.53
N GLY A 386 18.30 -0.12 4.76
CA GLY A 386 19.12 0.06 3.56
C GLY A 386 18.48 -0.49 2.28
N SER A 387 17.15 -0.59 2.25
CA SER A 387 16.37 -1.11 1.12
C SER A 387 15.54 -0.05 0.41
N ILE A 388 15.36 -0.26 -0.90
CA ILE A 388 14.45 0.55 -1.73
C ILE A 388 13.27 -0.33 -2.12
N TYR A 389 12.06 0.19 -1.97
CA TYR A 389 10.84 -0.59 -2.12
C TYR A 389 10.09 -0.20 -3.40
N ILE A 390 10.04 -1.10 -4.38
CA ILE A 390 9.37 -0.88 -5.66
C ILE A 390 8.22 -1.86 -5.82
N VAL A 391 7.00 -1.35 -5.97
CA VAL A 391 5.86 -2.18 -6.42
C VAL A 391 5.94 -2.33 -7.93
N LYS A 392 5.86 -3.56 -8.42
CA LYS A 392 5.83 -3.89 -9.85
C LYS A 392 4.45 -4.46 -10.21
N PRO A 393 3.61 -3.70 -10.93
CA PRO A 393 2.25 -4.08 -11.26
C PRO A 393 2.16 -4.87 -12.58
N LYS A 394 0.98 -5.46 -12.82
CA LYS A 394 0.53 -6.01 -14.10
C LYS A 394 1.51 -6.97 -14.78
N MET A 395 2.17 -7.79 -13.96
CA MET A 395 3.02 -8.88 -14.42
C MET A 395 2.16 -10.13 -14.66
N HIS A 396 2.39 -10.82 -15.77
CA HIS A 396 1.71 -12.06 -16.11
C HIS A 396 2.69 -13.23 -15.94
N GLY A 397 2.59 -13.97 -14.83
CA GLY A 397 3.34 -15.22 -14.62
C GLY A 397 4.84 -15.04 -14.31
N PRO A 398 5.54 -16.16 -14.05
CA PRO A 398 6.86 -16.16 -13.42
C PRO A 398 7.97 -15.59 -14.30
N ASP A 399 7.90 -15.72 -15.63
CA ASP A 399 8.93 -15.23 -16.54
C ASP A 399 9.03 -13.69 -16.53
N GLU A 400 7.91 -13.00 -16.35
CA GLU A 400 7.89 -11.54 -16.22
C GLU A 400 8.41 -11.06 -14.85
N VAL A 401 8.17 -11.85 -13.80
CA VAL A 401 8.79 -11.61 -12.49
C VAL A 401 10.31 -11.83 -12.56
N ALA A 402 10.76 -12.88 -13.26
CA ALA A 402 12.18 -13.14 -13.49
C ALA A 402 12.84 -12.01 -14.29
N PHE A 403 12.17 -11.50 -15.32
CA PHE A 403 12.62 -10.31 -16.07
C PHE A 403 12.79 -9.10 -15.15
N SER A 404 11.79 -8.80 -14.31
CA SER A 404 11.87 -7.70 -13.35
C SER A 404 12.99 -7.89 -12.32
N ASN A 405 13.22 -9.12 -11.87
CA ASN A 405 14.30 -9.46 -10.93
C ASN A 405 15.68 -9.23 -11.57
N ALA A 406 15.87 -9.67 -12.82
CA ALA A 406 17.10 -9.46 -13.58
C ALA A 406 17.33 -7.97 -13.88
N LEU A 407 16.29 -7.25 -14.30
CA LEU A 407 16.32 -5.81 -14.53
C LEU A 407 16.76 -5.05 -13.27
N PHE A 408 16.21 -5.39 -12.11
CA PHE A 408 16.60 -4.77 -10.84
C PHE A 408 18.08 -5.02 -10.52
N GLY A 409 18.58 -6.24 -10.77
CA GLY A 409 20.01 -6.55 -10.60
C GLY A 409 20.90 -5.67 -11.50
N ARG A 410 20.53 -5.51 -12.78
CA ARG A 410 21.29 -4.64 -13.69
C ARG A 410 21.21 -3.16 -13.28
N ILE A 411 20.06 -2.69 -12.81
CA ILE A 411 19.89 -1.32 -12.32
C ILE A 411 20.79 -1.08 -11.10
N GLU A 412 20.83 -2.01 -10.13
CA GLU A 412 21.69 -1.91 -8.95
C GLU A 412 23.15 -1.68 -9.33
N GLU A 413 23.66 -2.45 -10.30
CA GLU A 413 25.03 -2.27 -10.79
C GLU A 413 25.25 -0.89 -11.43
N VAL A 414 24.29 -0.38 -12.23
CA VAL A 414 24.41 0.93 -12.90
C VAL A 414 24.37 2.08 -11.89
N VAL A 415 23.47 2.02 -10.91
CA VAL A 415 23.35 3.07 -9.90
C VAL A 415 24.27 2.84 -8.69
N GLY A 416 25.10 1.80 -8.69
CA GLY A 416 26.07 1.50 -7.64
C GLY A 416 25.42 1.19 -6.30
N LEU A 417 24.44 0.30 -6.30
CA LEU A 417 23.80 -0.28 -5.12
C LEU A 417 24.32 -1.70 -4.90
N GLU A 418 24.24 -2.18 -3.66
CA GLU A 418 24.55 -3.58 -3.36
C GLU A 418 23.48 -4.50 -3.97
N PRO A 419 23.82 -5.76 -4.32
CA PRO A 419 22.86 -6.72 -4.82
C PRO A 419 21.67 -6.87 -3.86
N PHE A 420 20.46 -6.92 -4.44
CA PHE A 420 19.20 -7.06 -3.71
C PHE A 420 18.79 -5.87 -2.84
N THR A 421 19.42 -4.69 -2.96
CA THR A 421 18.91 -3.43 -2.36
C THR A 421 17.51 -3.07 -2.87
N LEU A 422 17.22 -3.30 -4.16
CA LEU A 422 15.90 -3.07 -4.76
C LEU A 422 14.97 -4.24 -4.43
N LYS A 423 14.03 -4.00 -3.53
CA LYS A 423 13.00 -4.95 -3.13
C LYS A 423 11.77 -4.83 -4.02
N MET A 424 11.12 -5.97 -4.27
CA MET A 424 10.00 -6.09 -5.19
C MET A 424 8.71 -6.39 -4.44
N GLY A 425 7.74 -5.50 -4.61
CA GLY A 425 6.35 -5.78 -4.32
C GLY A 425 5.65 -6.34 -5.56
N ILE A 426 5.19 -7.58 -5.48
CA ILE A 426 4.53 -8.30 -6.57
C ILE A 426 3.03 -8.08 -6.47
N MET A 427 2.44 -7.45 -7.48
CA MET A 427 0.98 -7.41 -7.59
C MET A 427 0.47 -8.74 -8.16
N ASP A 428 -0.34 -9.45 -7.37
CA ASP A 428 -1.11 -10.60 -7.84
C ASP A 428 -2.44 -10.08 -8.39
N GLU A 429 -2.39 -9.50 -9.58
CA GLU A 429 -3.53 -8.81 -10.19
C GLU A 429 -3.80 -9.24 -11.63
N GLU A 430 -3.08 -10.25 -12.12
CA GLU A 430 -3.27 -10.85 -13.45
C GLU A 430 -3.47 -12.35 -13.27
N ARG A 431 -4.41 -12.93 -14.00
CA ARG A 431 -4.81 -14.34 -13.88
C ARG A 431 -3.64 -15.29 -14.07
N ARG A 432 -2.74 -15.02 -15.02
CA ARG A 432 -1.53 -15.83 -15.24
C ARG A 432 -0.56 -15.76 -14.06
N THR A 433 -0.54 -14.66 -13.31
CA THR A 433 0.20 -14.58 -12.05
C THR A 433 -0.51 -15.35 -10.95
N SER A 434 -1.82 -15.16 -10.77
CA SER A 434 -2.58 -15.84 -9.69
C SER A 434 -2.47 -17.36 -9.77
N VAL A 435 -2.60 -17.93 -10.97
CA VAL A 435 -2.54 -19.39 -11.16
C VAL A 435 -1.12 -19.96 -11.07
N ASN A 436 -0.09 -19.10 -11.10
CA ASN A 436 1.33 -19.47 -11.01
C ASN A 436 2.05 -18.76 -9.84
N LEU A 437 1.32 -18.28 -8.83
CA LEU A 437 1.83 -17.32 -7.85
C LEU A 437 3.08 -17.81 -7.10
N LYS A 438 3.13 -19.11 -6.76
CA LYS A 438 4.29 -19.71 -6.10
C LYS A 438 5.56 -19.62 -6.97
N ALA A 439 5.43 -19.83 -8.28
CA ALA A 439 6.53 -19.67 -9.23
C ALA A 439 6.92 -18.21 -9.39
N CYS A 440 5.96 -17.29 -9.38
CA CYS A 440 6.21 -15.84 -9.39
C CYS A 440 7.04 -15.42 -8.16
N ILE A 441 6.67 -15.86 -6.96
CA ILE A 441 7.45 -15.58 -5.74
C ILE A 441 8.84 -16.22 -5.83
N ALA A 442 8.96 -17.46 -6.36
CA ALA A 442 10.23 -18.13 -6.52
C ALA A 442 11.20 -17.36 -7.43
N ALA A 443 10.69 -16.78 -8.51
CA ALA A 443 11.46 -16.00 -9.49
C ALA A 443 12.12 -14.73 -8.91
N ALA A 444 11.62 -14.23 -7.77
CA ALA A 444 12.14 -13.06 -7.07
C ALA A 444 12.35 -13.31 -5.57
N LYS A 445 12.63 -14.56 -5.14
CA LYS A 445 12.65 -14.96 -3.73
C LYS A 445 13.62 -14.18 -2.81
N GLN A 446 14.63 -13.51 -3.38
CA GLN A 446 15.57 -12.64 -2.64
C GLN A 446 15.08 -11.18 -2.52
N ARG A 447 14.08 -10.78 -3.31
CA ARG A 447 13.58 -9.40 -3.41
C ARG A 447 12.14 -9.26 -2.92
N THR A 448 11.35 -10.32 -2.92
CA THR A 448 9.92 -10.27 -2.56
C THR A 448 9.74 -9.74 -1.14
N VAL A 449 9.09 -8.59 -1.03
CA VAL A 449 8.72 -7.93 0.24
C VAL A 449 7.21 -7.77 0.38
N PHE A 450 6.45 -8.09 -0.67
CA PHE A 450 5.02 -7.85 -0.72
C PHE A 450 4.40 -8.71 -1.82
N ILE A 451 3.28 -9.36 -1.50
CA ILE A 451 2.28 -9.81 -2.48
C ILE A 451 0.95 -9.15 -2.17
N ASN A 452 0.17 -8.76 -3.17
CA ASN A 452 -1.12 -8.11 -2.94
C ASN A 452 -2.16 -8.47 -3.98
N THR A 453 -3.38 -8.68 -3.52
CA THR A 453 -4.53 -8.90 -4.38
C THR A 453 -5.09 -7.59 -4.95
N GLY A 454 -4.59 -7.22 -6.14
CA GLY A 454 -5.14 -6.13 -6.97
C GLY A 454 -6.46 -6.52 -7.65
N PHE A 455 -7.51 -6.76 -6.85
CA PHE A 455 -8.72 -7.44 -7.32
C PHE A 455 -9.47 -6.74 -8.48
N LEU A 456 -9.30 -5.43 -8.66
CA LEU A 456 -9.94 -4.67 -9.73
C LEU A 456 -9.34 -5.03 -11.10
N ASP A 457 -8.03 -4.89 -11.25
CA ASP A 457 -7.30 -5.33 -12.46
C ASP A 457 -7.50 -6.82 -12.68
N ARG A 458 -7.42 -7.63 -11.61
CA ARG A 458 -7.65 -9.07 -11.69
C ARG A 458 -9.02 -9.43 -12.26
N THR A 459 -10.04 -8.63 -11.95
CA THR A 459 -11.39 -8.82 -12.53
C THR A 459 -11.42 -8.40 -14.00
N GLY A 460 -10.71 -7.32 -14.36
CA GLY A 460 -10.53 -6.91 -15.75
C GLY A 460 -9.86 -7.99 -16.59
N ASP A 461 -8.77 -8.58 -16.10
CA ASP A 461 -8.05 -9.66 -16.77
C ASP A 461 -8.87 -10.97 -16.83
N GLU A 462 -9.70 -11.27 -15.81
CA GLU A 462 -10.61 -12.42 -15.90
C GLU A 462 -11.60 -12.27 -17.07
N ILE A 463 -12.17 -11.07 -17.22
CA ILE A 463 -13.09 -10.73 -18.32
C ILE A 463 -12.35 -10.78 -19.66
N HIS A 464 -11.16 -10.19 -19.76
CA HIS A 464 -10.39 -10.17 -20.99
C HIS A 464 -9.95 -11.58 -21.42
N THR A 465 -9.33 -12.34 -20.49
CA THR A 465 -8.81 -13.68 -20.76
C THR A 465 -9.89 -14.59 -21.33
N SER A 466 -11.13 -14.50 -20.83
CA SER A 466 -12.23 -15.37 -21.23
C SER A 466 -13.32 -14.66 -22.02
N MET A 467 -12.99 -13.57 -22.70
CA MET A 467 -13.93 -12.71 -23.43
C MET A 467 -14.86 -13.51 -24.38
N LEU A 468 -14.31 -14.53 -25.03
CA LEU A 468 -15.02 -15.34 -26.02
C LEU A 468 -15.70 -16.59 -25.44
N ALA A 469 -15.63 -16.80 -24.12
CA ALA A 469 -16.24 -17.95 -23.45
C ALA A 469 -17.76 -17.77 -23.25
N GLY A 470 -18.25 -16.53 -23.15
CA GLY A 470 -19.66 -16.21 -22.97
C GLY A 470 -19.89 -14.93 -22.17
N PRO A 471 -21.15 -14.51 -21.98
CA PRO A 471 -21.47 -13.35 -21.16
C PRO A 471 -21.15 -13.60 -19.69
N PHE A 472 -20.47 -12.65 -19.06
CA PHE A 472 -20.15 -12.66 -17.64
C PHE A 472 -21.34 -12.26 -16.77
N ALA A 473 -21.29 -12.63 -15.49
CA ALA A 473 -22.19 -12.07 -14.49
C ALA A 473 -22.00 -10.54 -14.35
N ASP A 474 -23.01 -9.84 -13.82
CA ASP A 474 -22.94 -8.41 -13.58
C ASP A 474 -21.82 -8.05 -12.58
N LYS A 475 -21.36 -6.78 -12.62
CA LYS A 475 -20.19 -6.33 -11.86
C LYS A 475 -20.33 -6.50 -10.34
N ALA A 476 -21.55 -6.45 -9.80
CA ALA A 476 -21.76 -6.64 -8.37
C ALA A 476 -21.66 -8.13 -8.00
N SER A 477 -22.26 -9.01 -8.82
CA SER A 477 -22.21 -10.46 -8.64
C SER A 477 -20.80 -11.03 -8.72
N LEU A 478 -19.93 -10.52 -9.62
CA LEU A 478 -18.55 -10.97 -9.76
C LEU A 478 -17.76 -10.96 -8.45
N LYS A 479 -18.03 -9.99 -7.57
CA LYS A 479 -17.35 -9.82 -6.27
C LYS A 479 -17.70 -10.87 -5.22
N ALA A 480 -18.75 -11.66 -5.46
CA ALA A 480 -19.22 -12.69 -4.53
C ALA A 480 -19.01 -14.12 -5.04
N MET A 481 -18.49 -14.28 -6.27
CA MET A 481 -18.34 -15.59 -6.90
C MET A 481 -17.15 -16.37 -6.34
N LYS A 482 -17.14 -17.69 -6.58
CA LYS A 482 -16.14 -18.61 -6.02
C LYS A 482 -14.70 -18.26 -6.43
N TRP A 483 -14.49 -17.89 -7.69
CA TRP A 483 -13.16 -17.62 -8.24
C TRP A 483 -12.42 -16.53 -7.45
N ILE A 484 -13.10 -15.42 -7.11
CA ILE A 484 -12.46 -14.29 -6.43
C ILE A 484 -12.17 -14.63 -4.96
N GLN A 485 -13.04 -15.40 -4.30
CA GLN A 485 -12.78 -15.90 -2.95
C GLN A 485 -11.60 -16.87 -2.92
N ALA A 486 -11.51 -17.76 -3.90
CA ALA A 486 -10.39 -18.70 -4.04
C ALA A 486 -9.08 -17.98 -4.35
N TYR A 487 -9.10 -16.99 -5.25
CA TYR A 487 -7.97 -16.11 -5.54
C TYR A 487 -7.46 -15.39 -4.27
N GLU A 488 -8.36 -14.74 -3.53
CA GLU A 488 -8.03 -14.02 -2.30
C GLU A 488 -7.45 -14.94 -1.20
N LYS A 489 -7.93 -16.18 -1.11
CA LYS A 489 -7.43 -17.19 -0.16
C LYS A 489 -6.11 -17.80 -0.62
N ALA A 490 -5.94 -18.07 -1.92
CA ALA A 490 -4.72 -18.62 -2.49
C ALA A 490 -3.54 -17.67 -2.34
N ASN A 491 -3.76 -16.36 -2.47
CA ASN A 491 -2.71 -15.36 -2.25
C ASN A 491 -2.13 -15.47 -0.82
N VAL A 492 -3.00 -15.48 0.20
CA VAL A 492 -2.57 -15.62 1.60
C VAL A 492 -1.90 -16.97 1.84
N SER A 493 -2.54 -18.07 1.42
CA SER A 493 -2.01 -19.43 1.66
C SER A 493 -0.65 -19.63 0.99
N THR A 494 -0.48 -19.16 -0.25
CA THR A 494 0.80 -19.23 -0.98
C THR A 494 1.86 -18.37 -0.32
N GLY A 495 1.52 -17.14 0.11
CA GLY A 495 2.45 -16.27 0.82
C GLY A 495 2.96 -16.88 2.13
N LEU A 496 2.07 -17.47 2.92
CA LEU A 496 2.43 -18.17 4.15
C LEU A 496 3.30 -19.39 3.87
N ALA A 497 2.95 -20.20 2.86
CA ALA A 497 3.73 -21.37 2.46
C ALA A 497 5.14 -21.01 1.95
N CYS A 498 5.29 -19.85 1.30
CA CYS A 498 6.57 -19.32 0.84
C CYS A 498 7.36 -18.57 1.94
N GLY A 499 6.87 -18.55 3.19
CA GLY A 499 7.58 -17.96 4.32
C GLY A 499 7.60 -16.43 4.35
N LEU A 500 6.55 -15.76 3.87
CA LEU A 500 6.45 -14.29 3.88
C LEU A 500 6.21 -13.71 5.28
N SER A 501 5.53 -14.44 6.17
CA SER A 501 5.25 -13.95 7.54
C SER A 501 6.55 -13.65 8.29
N GLY A 502 6.67 -12.43 8.83
CA GLY A 502 7.89 -11.98 9.51
C GLY A 502 8.99 -11.43 8.60
N LYS A 503 8.78 -11.42 7.27
CA LYS A 503 9.75 -10.94 6.26
C LYS A 503 9.15 -10.01 5.20
N ALA A 504 7.84 -10.10 4.97
CA ALA A 504 7.15 -9.45 3.88
C ALA A 504 5.67 -9.24 4.21
N GLN A 505 5.01 -8.39 3.44
CA GLN A 505 3.58 -8.17 3.51
C GLN A 505 2.80 -9.16 2.64
N ILE A 506 1.66 -9.61 3.17
CA ILE A 506 0.55 -10.22 2.45
C ILE A 506 -0.59 -9.20 2.49
N GLY A 507 -0.86 -8.60 1.34
CA GLY A 507 -1.74 -7.45 1.20
C GLY A 507 -3.08 -7.77 0.54
N LYS A 508 -4.07 -6.93 0.81
CA LYS A 508 -5.38 -6.93 0.12
C LYS A 508 -5.77 -5.56 -0.43
N GLY A 509 -6.73 -5.59 -1.35
CA GLY A 509 -7.13 -4.44 -2.14
C GLY A 509 -7.75 -3.24 -1.42
N MET A 510 -7.98 -2.21 -2.24
CA MET A 510 -8.44 -0.87 -1.87
C MET A 510 -9.87 -0.87 -1.32
N TRP A 511 -10.16 0.06 -0.41
CA TRP A 511 -11.55 0.48 -0.13
C TRP A 511 -11.98 1.55 -1.17
N PRO A 512 -12.91 1.24 -2.10
CA PRO A 512 -13.15 2.09 -3.26
C PRO A 512 -14.27 3.13 -3.07
N ILE A 513 -14.82 3.30 -1.86
CA ILE A 513 -15.95 4.19 -1.58
C ILE A 513 -15.55 5.19 -0.48
N PRO A 514 -14.71 6.20 -0.77
CA PRO A 514 -14.00 6.99 0.26
C PRO A 514 -14.88 7.73 1.27
N ASP A 515 -16.15 7.99 0.93
CA ASP A 515 -17.07 8.72 1.81
C ASP A 515 -17.89 7.80 2.75
N GLN A 516 -17.90 6.48 2.53
CA GLN A 516 -18.64 5.50 3.36
C GLN A 516 -17.71 4.83 4.38
N MET A 517 -17.23 5.60 5.36
CA MET A 517 -16.28 5.11 6.36
C MET A 517 -16.94 4.24 7.42
N ALA A 518 -18.21 4.45 7.74
CA ALA A 518 -18.97 3.53 8.59
C ALA A 518 -19.02 2.11 7.98
N GLN A 519 -19.34 2.03 6.69
CA GLN A 519 -19.35 0.76 5.97
C GLN A 519 -17.94 0.14 5.88
N MET A 520 -16.90 0.97 5.73
CA MET A 520 -15.51 0.49 5.76
C MET A 520 -15.18 -0.17 7.10
N MET A 521 -15.60 0.42 8.22
CA MET A 521 -15.38 -0.14 9.56
C MET A 521 -16.08 -1.48 9.75
N GLU A 522 -17.26 -1.68 9.16
CA GLU A 522 -17.96 -2.96 9.24
C GLU A 522 -17.33 -4.04 8.35
N ALA A 523 -16.99 -3.69 7.11
CA ALA A 523 -16.59 -4.68 6.10
C ALA A 523 -15.08 -4.97 6.12
N LYS A 524 -14.24 -3.94 6.24
CA LYS A 524 -12.80 -4.06 5.99
C LYS A 524 -12.05 -4.80 7.09
N ILE A 525 -12.66 -5.06 8.25
CA ILE A 525 -12.12 -5.99 9.26
C ILE A 525 -11.93 -7.41 8.69
N GLY A 526 -12.65 -7.77 7.61
CA GLY A 526 -12.45 -9.03 6.90
C GLY A 526 -11.03 -9.19 6.35
N HIS A 527 -10.33 -8.10 6.01
CA HIS A 527 -8.96 -8.17 5.49
C HIS A 527 -7.97 -8.69 6.54
N PRO A 528 -7.79 -8.06 7.73
CA PRO A 528 -6.92 -8.62 8.76
C PRO A 528 -7.40 -10.00 9.25
N LYS A 529 -8.72 -10.25 9.34
CA LYS A 529 -9.27 -11.58 9.68
C LYS A 529 -8.99 -12.69 8.66
N SER A 530 -8.52 -12.35 7.48
CA SER A 530 -8.06 -13.31 6.48
C SER A 530 -6.56 -13.60 6.55
N GLY A 531 -5.83 -12.98 7.48
CA GLY A 531 -4.39 -13.12 7.62
C GLY A 531 -3.57 -12.09 6.84
N ALA A 532 -4.19 -11.06 6.25
CA ALA A 532 -3.47 -9.98 5.58
C ALA A 532 -2.90 -9.01 6.61
N ASN A 533 -1.57 -8.82 6.65
CA ASN A 533 -0.93 -7.84 7.54
C ASN A 533 -0.95 -6.43 6.95
N THR A 534 -1.46 -6.25 5.73
CA THR A 534 -1.77 -4.93 5.20
C THR A 534 -2.99 -4.94 4.29
N ALA A 535 -3.61 -3.78 4.13
CA ALA A 535 -4.65 -3.57 3.14
C ALA A 535 -4.72 -2.10 2.72
N TRP A 536 -5.11 -1.88 1.47
CA TRP A 536 -5.11 -0.55 0.88
C TRP A 536 -6.28 0.32 1.34
N VAL A 537 -5.96 1.58 1.65
CA VAL A 537 -6.93 2.63 2.03
C VAL A 537 -6.73 3.88 1.16
N PRO A 538 -7.79 4.67 0.89
CA PRO A 538 -7.73 5.76 -0.09
C PRO A 538 -7.29 7.11 0.50
N SER A 539 -7.21 7.24 1.83
CA SER A 539 -6.92 8.52 2.47
C SER A 539 -6.25 8.36 3.85
N PRO A 540 -5.57 9.41 4.35
CA PRO A 540 -5.06 9.43 5.72
C PRO A 540 -6.15 9.15 6.78
N THR A 541 -7.35 9.71 6.59
CA THR A 541 -8.49 9.47 7.49
C THR A 541 -8.91 8.00 7.50
N ALA A 542 -8.99 7.38 6.32
CA ALA A 542 -9.30 5.95 6.21
C ALA A 542 -8.19 5.08 6.82
N ALA A 543 -6.92 5.51 6.74
CA ALA A 543 -5.82 4.84 7.41
C ALA A 543 -5.99 4.87 8.94
N THR A 544 -6.29 6.03 9.53
CA THR A 544 -6.52 6.15 10.98
C THR A 544 -7.63 5.22 11.46
N LEU A 545 -8.75 5.18 10.74
CA LEU A 545 -9.89 4.33 11.08
C LEU A 545 -9.55 2.84 10.88
N HIS A 546 -8.92 2.49 9.76
CA HIS A 546 -8.60 1.09 9.47
C HIS A 546 -7.54 0.53 10.42
N ALA A 547 -6.65 1.36 10.99
CA ALA A 547 -5.68 0.94 12.00
C ALA A 547 -6.35 0.27 13.22
N LEU A 548 -7.57 0.71 13.56
CA LEU A 548 -8.35 0.14 14.65
C LEU A 548 -8.69 -1.34 14.44
N HIS A 549 -8.85 -1.80 13.20
CA HIS A 549 -9.06 -3.23 12.90
C HIS A 549 -7.83 -4.08 13.27
N TYR A 550 -6.63 -3.53 13.15
CA TYR A 550 -5.39 -4.23 13.50
C TYR A 550 -5.14 -4.25 15.02
N HIS A 551 -5.81 -3.39 15.78
CA HIS A 551 -5.91 -3.57 17.22
C HIS A 551 -6.95 -4.64 17.62
N GLN A 552 -7.96 -4.91 16.79
CA GLN A 552 -8.94 -5.97 17.07
C GLN A 552 -8.45 -7.37 16.69
N VAL A 553 -7.48 -7.47 15.79
CA VAL A 553 -7.01 -8.73 15.22
C VAL A 553 -5.50 -8.82 15.35
N ASP A 554 -5.01 -9.78 16.13
CA ASP A 554 -3.61 -10.19 16.10
C ASP A 554 -3.35 -10.97 14.80
N VAL A 555 -2.94 -10.25 13.76
CA VAL A 555 -2.74 -10.83 12.42
C VAL A 555 -1.62 -11.87 12.43
N PHE A 556 -0.52 -11.65 13.15
CA PHE A 556 0.59 -12.60 13.17
C PHE A 556 0.26 -13.85 13.99
N GLY A 557 -0.53 -13.71 15.06
CA GLY A 557 -1.13 -14.85 15.76
C GLY A 557 -1.99 -15.69 14.81
N LEU A 558 -2.90 -15.04 14.08
CA LEU A 558 -3.77 -15.69 13.09
C LEU A 558 -2.99 -16.36 11.94
N GLN A 559 -1.96 -15.70 11.41
CA GLN A 559 -1.14 -16.25 10.32
C GLN A 559 -0.45 -17.56 10.72
N LYS A 560 -0.06 -17.74 12.00
CA LYS A 560 0.52 -19.00 12.49
C LYS A 560 -0.49 -20.15 12.42
N GLU A 561 -1.76 -19.87 12.69
CA GLU A 561 -2.84 -20.86 12.57
C GLU A 561 -3.10 -21.19 11.10
N LEU A 562 -3.24 -20.16 10.26
CA LEU A 562 -3.50 -20.30 8.82
C LEU A 562 -2.37 -21.00 8.06
N ALA A 563 -1.11 -20.83 8.48
CA ALA A 563 0.04 -21.46 7.83
C ALA A 563 0.03 -23.00 7.93
N SER A 564 -0.77 -23.58 8.83
CA SER A 564 -0.95 -25.03 8.94
C SER A 564 -1.93 -25.61 7.90
N GLU A 565 -2.72 -24.76 7.25
CA GLU A 565 -3.71 -25.16 6.25
C GLU A 565 -3.17 -24.98 4.82
N ARG A 566 -3.03 -26.09 4.07
CA ARG A 566 -2.80 -26.00 2.62
C ARG A 566 -4.12 -25.76 1.89
N PHE A 567 -4.17 -24.72 1.07
CA PHE A 567 -5.31 -24.45 0.19
C PHE A 567 -4.96 -24.81 -1.26
N ASP A 568 -5.62 -25.84 -1.78
CA ASP A 568 -5.59 -26.17 -3.21
C ASP A 568 -6.87 -25.64 -3.87
N GLY A 569 -6.81 -24.40 -4.35
CA GLY A 569 -7.95 -23.68 -4.92
C GLY A 569 -7.88 -23.48 -6.43
N ILE A 570 -6.95 -24.15 -7.12
CA ILE A 570 -6.69 -23.86 -8.55
C ILE A 570 -7.92 -24.07 -9.41
N ASP A 571 -8.70 -25.12 -9.14
CA ASP A 571 -9.92 -25.44 -9.89
C ASP A 571 -11.02 -24.38 -9.67
N ASP A 572 -11.10 -23.81 -8.46
CA ASP A 572 -12.02 -22.72 -8.17
C ASP A 572 -11.56 -21.41 -8.83
N ILE A 573 -10.25 -21.12 -8.86
CA ILE A 573 -9.70 -19.91 -9.51
C ILE A 573 -9.94 -19.93 -11.02
N ILE A 574 -9.78 -21.08 -11.67
CA ILE A 574 -9.98 -21.19 -13.12
C ILE A 574 -11.46 -21.39 -13.52
N THR A 575 -12.38 -21.43 -12.54
CA THR A 575 -13.81 -21.47 -12.82
C THR A 575 -14.28 -20.11 -13.32
N LEU A 576 -14.64 -20.04 -14.60
CA LEU A 576 -15.02 -18.79 -15.24
C LEU A 576 -16.36 -18.26 -14.69
N PRO A 577 -16.46 -16.98 -14.31
CA PRO A 577 -17.67 -16.38 -13.74
C PRO A 577 -18.70 -15.97 -14.81
N LEU A 578 -19.08 -16.94 -15.64
CA LEU A 578 -20.10 -16.76 -16.68
C LEU A 578 -21.51 -16.70 -16.08
N LEU A 579 -22.41 -16.00 -16.76
CA LEU A 579 -23.82 -15.97 -16.42
C LEU A 579 -24.50 -17.29 -16.82
N GLU A 580 -25.15 -17.96 -15.85
CA GLU A 580 -25.76 -19.29 -16.07
C GLU A 580 -26.86 -19.29 -17.14
N ASP A 581 -27.75 -18.30 -17.11
CA ASP A 581 -28.82 -18.12 -18.10
C ASP A 581 -28.90 -16.65 -18.56
N PRO A 582 -28.23 -16.29 -19.67
CA PRO A 582 -28.29 -14.93 -20.20
C PRO A 582 -29.69 -14.50 -20.65
N SER A 583 -30.56 -15.46 -20.98
CA SER A 583 -31.93 -15.17 -21.41
C SER A 583 -32.85 -14.74 -20.26
N SER A 584 -32.41 -14.91 -19.01
CA SER A 584 -33.16 -14.48 -17.83
C SER A 584 -33.05 -12.97 -17.55
N LEU A 585 -32.17 -12.25 -18.24
CA LEU A 585 -31.98 -10.81 -18.03
C LEU A 585 -33.15 -10.00 -18.60
N THR A 586 -33.72 -9.15 -17.77
CA THR A 586 -34.73 -8.16 -18.21
C THR A 586 -34.06 -6.96 -18.89
N GLU A 587 -34.77 -6.28 -19.80
CA GLU A 587 -34.29 -5.04 -20.42
C GLU A 587 -33.88 -3.98 -19.38
N GLN A 588 -34.60 -3.90 -18.25
CA GLN A 588 -34.28 -2.98 -17.16
C GLN A 588 -32.98 -3.33 -16.45
N GLN A 589 -32.69 -4.62 -16.23
CA GLN A 589 -31.42 -5.06 -15.63
C GLN A 589 -30.24 -4.75 -16.56
N ILE A 590 -30.40 -5.00 -17.86
CA ILE A 590 -29.38 -4.68 -18.88
C ILE A 590 -29.13 -3.17 -18.90
N GLN A 591 -30.17 -2.35 -19.02
CA GLN A 591 -30.04 -0.89 -19.07
C GLN A 591 -29.36 -0.36 -17.80
N ARG A 592 -29.76 -0.83 -16.63
CA ARG A 592 -29.15 -0.41 -15.36
C ARG A 592 -27.67 -0.75 -15.29
N GLU A 593 -27.28 -1.96 -15.68
CA GLU A 593 -25.87 -2.37 -15.63
C GLU A 593 -25.04 -1.60 -16.65
N VAL A 594 -25.56 -1.36 -17.86
CA VAL A 594 -24.92 -0.51 -18.87
C VAL A 594 -24.76 0.92 -18.36
N ASP A 595 -25.83 1.55 -17.87
CA ASP A 595 -25.79 2.94 -17.37
C ASP A 595 -24.78 3.09 -16.21
N ASN A 596 -24.79 2.16 -15.26
CA ASN A 596 -23.88 2.17 -14.12
C ASN A 596 -22.40 2.03 -14.53
N ASN A 597 -22.10 1.24 -15.55
CA ASN A 597 -20.73 1.10 -16.05
C ASN A 597 -20.32 2.28 -16.93
N VAL A 598 -21.19 2.76 -17.82
CA VAL A 598 -20.92 3.93 -18.67
C VAL A 598 -20.70 5.19 -17.82
N GLN A 599 -21.50 5.39 -16.76
CA GLN A 599 -21.32 6.50 -15.83
C GLN A 599 -19.97 6.44 -15.09
N GLY A 600 -19.44 5.24 -14.81
CA GLY A 600 -18.14 5.10 -14.16
C GLY A 600 -16.96 5.32 -15.11
N ILE A 601 -17.16 5.14 -16.42
CA ILE A 601 -16.14 5.31 -17.46
C ILE A 601 -16.03 6.77 -17.92
N LEU A 602 -17.16 7.47 -18.04
CA LEU A 602 -17.26 8.89 -18.41
C LEU A 602 -16.94 9.81 -17.23
#